data_AF-A0A8H8D392-F1
#
_entry.id   AF-A0A8H8D392-F1
#
_cell.length_a   1.000
_cell.length_b   1.000
_cell.length_c   1.000
_cell.angle_alpha   90.00
_cell.angle_beta   90.00
_cell.angle_gamma   90.00
#
_symmetry.space_group_name_H-M   'P 1'
#
loop_
_entity.id
_entity.type
_entity.pdbx_description
1 polymer ?
#
loop_
_entity_poly.entity_id
_entity_poly.type
_entity_poly.pdbx_seq_one_letter_code
_entity_poly.pdbx_strand_id
1 'polypeptide(L)'
;MCGHGTTIGGPLSHFKSLLALIPDTYRSRIGICVDTCHSFAAGYDLRSPSSWNSFMEEFDKEIGLQYLRAFHLNDSKTPLGSRRDLHANIGTGFLGLRAFHNLMNDKRLEGIPMILETPIDRPAKSEAEMATGKPDDENGVCKGDHSNETDSKKKNNSAKKGPTKKAKPGKSVMIEDKSIWAKEIKILESLIGMDTESDEFLRLEAELAEQGKEEREKHQTMFDKKQEKESKQRDLRDMFSTNGKVKGKSKASTTSAGKRKKSKEDNTDYSD
;
A
#
# COMPACT_ATOMS: atom_id res chain seq x y z
N MET A 1 -5.93 4.61 -3.28
CA MET A 1 -5.96 3.75 -2.08
C MET A 1 -4.77 4.14 -1.20
N CYS A 2 -4.72 3.78 0.08
CA CYS A 2 -3.64 4.11 1.04
C CYS A 2 -3.38 5.61 1.37
N GLY A 3 -4.38 6.49 1.19
CA GLY A 3 -4.22 7.93 1.47
C GLY A 3 -3.39 8.69 0.42
N HIS A 4 -3.19 8.10 -0.76
CA HIS A 4 -2.57 8.77 -1.89
C HIS A 4 -3.48 9.87 -2.47
N GLY A 5 -2.94 11.06 -2.69
CA GLY A 5 -3.67 12.18 -3.31
C GLY A 5 -4.95 12.52 -2.55
N THR A 6 -6.09 12.46 -3.23
CA THR A 6 -7.43 12.74 -2.69
C THR A 6 -8.24 11.48 -2.37
N THR A 7 -7.60 10.32 -2.25
CA THR A 7 -8.31 9.04 -2.05
C THR A 7 -8.79 8.87 -0.60
N ILE A 8 -10.03 8.36 -0.45
CA ILE A 8 -10.63 7.95 0.84
C ILE A 8 -10.23 6.48 1.12
N GLY A 9 -10.32 6.04 2.38
CA GLY A 9 -9.96 4.66 2.78
C GLY A 9 -8.48 4.42 3.08
N GLY A 10 -7.72 5.47 3.47
CA GLY A 10 -6.39 5.29 4.07
C GLY A 10 -6.50 4.93 5.56
N PRO A 11 -6.92 5.88 6.41
CA PRO A 11 -7.25 5.59 7.81
C PRO A 11 -8.51 4.74 7.95
N LEU A 12 -8.53 3.82 8.94
CA LEU A 12 -9.70 2.99 9.26
C LEU A 12 -10.93 3.84 9.66
N SER A 13 -10.70 5.00 10.28
CA SER A 13 -11.75 5.95 10.65
C SER A 13 -12.58 6.48 9.46
N HIS A 14 -12.04 6.43 8.23
CA HIS A 14 -12.82 6.76 7.04
C HIS A 14 -13.96 5.76 6.83
N PHE A 15 -13.71 4.46 7.06
CA PHE A 15 -14.72 3.42 6.90
C PHE A 15 -15.79 3.50 7.98
N LYS A 16 -15.42 3.79 9.23
CA LYS A 16 -16.37 4.13 10.29
C LYS A 16 -17.30 5.26 9.90
N SER A 17 -16.72 6.35 9.38
CA SER A 17 -17.48 7.52 8.95
C SER A 17 -18.44 7.17 7.81
N LEU A 18 -18.00 6.34 6.85
CA LEU A 18 -18.87 5.85 5.78
C LEU A 18 -20.01 4.98 6.33
N LEU A 19 -19.71 4.03 7.21
CA LEU A 19 -20.73 3.16 7.82
C LEU A 19 -21.77 3.97 8.62
N ALA A 20 -21.35 5.01 9.34
CA ALA A 20 -22.24 5.89 10.08
C ALA A 20 -23.25 6.64 9.17
N LEU A 21 -22.88 6.91 7.92
CA LEU A 21 -23.75 7.55 6.92
C LEU A 21 -24.66 6.56 6.19
N ILE A 22 -24.36 5.26 6.24
CA ILE A 22 -25.16 4.21 5.62
C ILE A 22 -26.26 3.77 6.58
N PRO A 23 -27.56 3.80 6.18
CA PRO A 23 -28.66 3.30 6.99
C PRO A 23 -28.47 1.85 7.42
N ASP A 24 -28.82 1.54 8.67
CA ASP A 24 -28.62 0.21 9.28
C ASP A 24 -29.21 -0.94 8.45
N THR A 25 -30.34 -0.69 7.78
CA THR A 25 -31.02 -1.66 6.90
C THR A 25 -30.18 -2.13 5.72
N TYR A 26 -29.13 -1.39 5.34
CA TYR A 26 -28.22 -1.75 4.25
C TYR A 26 -26.89 -2.32 4.71
N ARG A 27 -26.54 -2.18 6.00
CA ARG A 27 -25.22 -2.55 6.52
C ARG A 27 -24.92 -4.04 6.42
N SER A 28 -25.93 -4.90 6.46
CA SER A 28 -25.78 -6.35 6.27
C SER A 28 -25.21 -6.74 4.89
N ARG A 29 -25.28 -5.84 3.89
CA ARG A 29 -24.74 -6.05 2.54
C ARG A 29 -23.36 -5.43 2.34
N ILE A 30 -22.77 -4.85 3.39
CA ILE A 30 -21.46 -4.21 3.33
C ILE A 30 -20.39 -5.18 3.79
N GLY A 31 -19.29 -5.21 3.04
CA GLY A 31 -18.06 -5.91 3.39
C GLY A 31 -16.86 -5.01 3.13
N ILE A 32 -15.80 -5.22 3.89
CA ILE A 32 -14.53 -4.51 3.77
C ILE A 32 -13.44 -5.54 3.47
N CYS A 33 -12.68 -5.26 2.42
CA CYS A 33 -11.46 -5.98 2.08
C CYS A 33 -10.28 -5.21 2.66
N VAL A 34 -9.40 -5.92 3.38
CA VAL A 34 -8.13 -5.36 3.86
C VAL A 34 -7.03 -5.75 2.88
N ASP A 35 -6.32 -4.76 2.37
CA ASP A 35 -5.12 -4.98 1.56
C ASP A 35 -3.89 -4.68 2.42
N THR A 36 -2.97 -5.64 2.52
CA THR A 36 -1.78 -5.52 3.38
C THR A 36 -0.83 -4.44 2.89
N CYS A 37 -0.61 -4.31 1.58
CA CYS A 37 0.24 -3.25 1.01
C CYS A 37 -0.40 -1.88 1.21
N HIS A 38 -1.71 -1.74 1.01
CA HIS A 38 -2.40 -0.47 1.23
C HIS A 38 -2.36 -0.05 2.70
N SER A 39 -2.60 -0.99 3.62
CA SER A 39 -2.58 -0.73 5.06
C SER A 39 -1.18 -0.27 5.49
N PHE A 40 -0.14 -0.95 5.00
CA PHE A 40 1.25 -0.58 5.23
C PHE A 40 1.60 0.79 4.62
N ALA A 41 1.22 1.04 3.37
CA ALA A 41 1.45 2.33 2.73
C ALA A 41 0.66 3.48 3.40
N ALA A 42 -0.47 3.19 4.06
CA ALA A 42 -1.25 4.13 4.84
C ALA A 42 -0.65 4.44 6.22
N GLY A 43 0.27 3.60 6.71
CA GLY A 43 0.98 3.79 7.98
C GLY A 43 0.68 2.74 9.06
N TYR A 44 -0.06 1.67 8.74
CA TYR A 44 -0.30 0.56 9.66
C TYR A 44 0.82 -0.48 9.55
N ASP A 45 1.58 -0.67 10.63
CA ASP A 45 2.63 -1.69 10.67
C ASP A 45 2.01 -3.07 10.96
N LEU A 46 2.31 -4.05 10.12
CA LEU A 46 1.76 -5.42 10.21
C LEU A 46 2.86 -6.47 10.47
N ARG A 47 4.11 -6.04 10.66
CA ARG A 47 5.29 -6.90 10.59
C ARG A 47 5.52 -7.72 11.85
N SER A 48 5.17 -7.19 13.03
CA SER A 48 5.31 -7.92 14.29
C SER A 48 3.95 -8.47 14.75
N PRO A 49 3.94 -9.54 15.57
CA PRO A 49 2.69 -10.03 16.18
C PRO A 49 1.95 -8.94 16.96
N SER A 50 2.68 -8.06 17.66
CA SER A 50 2.11 -6.95 18.42
C SER A 50 1.47 -5.89 17.52
N SER A 51 2.12 -5.52 16.41
CA SER A 51 1.60 -4.51 15.49
C SER A 51 0.41 -5.05 14.68
N TRP A 52 0.46 -6.32 14.28
CA TRP A 52 -0.66 -7.04 13.68
C TRP A 52 -1.90 -7.06 14.60
N ASN A 53 -1.72 -7.45 15.86
CA ASN A 53 -2.82 -7.45 16.83
C ASN A 53 -3.38 -6.05 17.06
N SER A 54 -2.51 -5.03 17.15
CA SER A 54 -2.94 -3.64 17.30
C SER A 54 -3.78 -3.17 16.11
N PHE A 55 -3.39 -3.54 14.88
CA PHE A 55 -4.16 -3.25 13.68
C PHE A 55 -5.54 -3.92 13.70
N MET A 56 -5.60 -5.21 14.05
CA MET A 56 -6.86 -5.96 14.11
C MET A 56 -7.80 -5.45 15.21
N GLU A 57 -7.25 -5.03 16.36
CA GLU A 57 -8.02 -4.37 17.44
C GLU A 57 -8.58 -3.01 17.00
N GLU A 58 -7.77 -2.19 16.31
CA GLU A 58 -8.25 -0.92 15.74
C GLU A 58 -9.33 -1.17 14.69
N PHE A 59 -9.15 -2.18 13.83
CA PHE A 59 -10.16 -2.57 12.83
C PHE A 59 -11.48 -2.95 13.50
N ASP A 60 -11.45 -3.82 14.52
CA ASP A 60 -12.66 -4.21 15.23
C ASP A 60 -13.33 -3.04 15.94
N LYS A 61 -12.54 -2.16 16.55
CA LYS A 61 -13.05 -0.98 17.25
C LYS A 61 -13.69 0.05 16.33
N GLU A 62 -13.04 0.36 15.20
CA GLU A 62 -13.51 1.43 14.30
C GLU A 62 -14.59 0.93 13.33
N ILE A 63 -14.50 -0.32 12.90
CA ILE A 63 -15.33 -0.89 11.84
C ILE A 63 -16.16 -2.06 12.37
N GLY A 64 -15.52 -3.00 13.05
CA GLY A 64 -16.11 -4.26 13.50
C GLY A 64 -15.70 -5.43 12.60
N LEU A 65 -15.21 -6.52 13.20
CA LEU A 65 -14.77 -7.72 12.48
C LEU A 65 -15.90 -8.36 11.65
N GLN A 66 -17.16 -8.15 12.03
CA GLN A 66 -18.31 -8.62 11.26
C GLN A 66 -18.41 -8.01 9.86
N TYR A 67 -17.66 -6.96 9.52
CA TYR A 67 -17.60 -6.41 8.17
C TYR A 67 -16.39 -6.90 7.37
N LEU A 68 -15.42 -7.57 8.00
CA LEU A 68 -14.27 -8.13 7.30
C LEU A 68 -14.74 -9.26 6.38
N ARG A 69 -14.43 -9.17 5.08
CA ARG A 69 -14.90 -10.15 4.08
C ARG A 69 -13.83 -10.70 3.16
N ALA A 70 -12.66 -10.08 3.09
CA ALA A 70 -11.55 -10.56 2.27
C ALA A 70 -10.24 -9.91 2.70
N PHE A 71 -9.14 -10.53 2.30
CA PHE A 71 -7.81 -9.93 2.28
C PHE A 71 -7.25 -9.91 0.86
N HIS A 72 -6.54 -8.84 0.52
CA HIS A 72 -5.54 -8.88 -0.54
C HIS A 72 -4.16 -9.00 0.10
N LEU A 73 -3.41 -10.02 -0.30
CA LEU A 73 -2.10 -10.36 0.23
C LEU A 73 -1.03 -9.81 -0.71
N ASN A 74 -0.61 -8.59 -0.42
CA ASN A 74 0.35 -7.84 -1.22
C ASN A 74 1.49 -7.38 -0.32
N ASP A 75 2.73 -7.74 -0.65
CA ASP A 75 3.89 -7.11 0.00
C ASP A 75 4.06 -5.69 -0.59
N SER A 76 4.86 -4.83 0.03
CA SER A 76 5.06 -3.45 -0.43
C SER A 76 6.45 -3.24 -0.98
N LYS A 77 6.57 -2.69 -2.20
CA LYS A 77 7.85 -2.19 -2.73
C LYS A 77 8.32 -0.93 -2.03
N THR A 78 7.50 -0.30 -1.20
CA THR A 78 7.82 1.00 -0.59
C THR A 78 7.77 0.96 0.94
N PRO A 79 8.48 1.87 1.63
CA PRO A 79 8.48 1.91 3.09
C PRO A 79 7.09 2.18 3.71
N LEU A 80 6.96 1.89 5.01
CA LEU A 80 5.79 2.18 5.83
C LEU A 80 5.37 3.65 5.69
N GLY A 81 4.07 3.89 5.47
CA GLY A 81 3.53 5.25 5.36
C GLY A 81 3.92 6.00 4.07
N SER A 82 4.41 5.30 3.04
CA SER A 82 4.81 5.91 1.76
C SER A 82 3.67 6.60 1.00
N ARG A 83 2.42 6.22 1.27
CA ARG A 83 1.22 6.56 0.48
C ARG A 83 1.41 6.23 -1.00
N ARG A 84 2.07 5.10 -1.26
CA ARG A 84 2.32 4.54 -2.59
C ARG A 84 1.80 3.12 -2.63
N ASP A 85 0.89 2.91 -3.55
CA ASP A 85 0.34 1.62 -3.89
C ASP A 85 1.26 0.95 -4.92
N LEU A 86 2.22 0.17 -4.44
CA LEU A 86 3.22 -0.53 -5.25
C LEU A 86 3.49 -1.91 -4.65
N HIS A 87 2.88 -2.94 -5.25
CA HIS A 87 2.94 -4.32 -4.76
C HIS A 87 4.30 -4.96 -5.04
N ALA A 88 4.77 -5.74 -4.07
CA ALA A 88 5.91 -6.65 -4.15
C ALA A 88 5.42 -8.09 -3.98
N ASN A 89 6.26 -9.05 -4.39
CA ASN A 89 6.03 -10.46 -4.13
C ASN A 89 6.22 -10.77 -2.64
N ILE A 90 5.53 -11.80 -2.15
CA ILE A 90 5.48 -12.20 -0.73
C ILE A 90 6.91 -12.37 -0.18
N GLY A 91 7.23 -11.64 0.89
CA GLY A 91 8.52 -11.71 1.58
C GLY A 91 9.64 -10.89 0.95
N THR A 92 9.44 -10.35 -0.26
CA THR A 92 10.46 -9.57 -0.98
C THR A 92 10.36 -8.07 -0.70
N GLY A 93 9.24 -7.57 -0.19
CA GLY A 93 9.03 -6.15 0.05
C GLY A 93 9.37 -5.70 1.47
N PHE A 94 8.91 -4.51 1.83
CA PHE A 94 9.12 -3.88 3.12
C PHE A 94 8.21 -4.44 4.22
N LEU A 95 7.13 -5.17 3.90
CA LEU A 95 6.38 -5.94 4.88
C LEU A 95 7.18 -7.18 5.28
N GLY A 96 7.74 -7.89 4.31
CA GLY A 96 8.54 -9.09 4.55
C GLY A 96 7.70 -10.27 5.03
N LEU A 97 8.37 -11.41 5.24
CA LEU A 97 7.70 -12.70 5.42
C LEU A 97 6.90 -12.79 6.73
N ARG A 98 7.41 -12.19 7.82
CA ARG A 98 6.75 -12.21 9.13
C ARG A 98 5.36 -11.58 9.14
N ALA A 99 5.11 -10.55 8.32
CA ALA A 99 3.77 -9.96 8.22
C ALA A 99 2.73 -10.97 7.73
N PHE A 100 3.10 -11.79 6.74
CA PHE A 100 2.23 -12.85 6.21
C PHE A 100 2.14 -14.03 7.17
N HIS A 101 3.20 -14.34 7.91
CA HIS A 101 3.13 -15.35 8.97
C HIS A 101 2.09 -14.98 10.04
N ASN A 102 2.09 -13.73 10.52
CA ASN A 102 1.10 -13.25 11.49
C ASN A 102 -0.33 -13.42 10.96
N LEU A 103 -0.55 -13.06 9.70
CA LEU A 103 -1.86 -13.13 9.03
C LEU A 103 -2.32 -14.58 8.84
N MET A 104 -1.46 -15.45 8.28
CA MET A 104 -1.80 -16.84 7.96
C MET A 104 -2.08 -17.70 9.20
N ASN A 105 -1.58 -17.28 10.37
CA ASN A 105 -1.77 -17.99 11.64
C ASN A 105 -2.85 -17.35 12.55
N ASP A 106 -3.59 -16.36 12.06
CA ASP A 106 -4.65 -15.71 12.82
C ASP A 106 -5.99 -16.43 12.67
N LYS A 107 -6.44 -17.08 13.76
CA LYS A 107 -7.71 -17.82 13.80
C LYS A 107 -8.95 -16.98 13.47
N ARG A 108 -8.88 -15.65 13.66
CA ARG A 108 -9.98 -14.74 13.29
C ARG A 108 -10.25 -14.73 11.78
N LEU A 109 -9.28 -15.18 10.99
CA LEU A 109 -9.31 -15.14 9.53
C LEU A 109 -9.69 -16.47 8.88
N GLU A 110 -9.97 -17.52 9.67
CA GLU A 110 -10.41 -18.80 9.14
C GLU A 110 -11.67 -18.63 8.27
N GLY A 111 -11.62 -19.13 7.03
CA GLY A 111 -12.71 -19.02 6.06
C GLY A 111 -12.81 -17.66 5.34
N ILE A 112 -11.93 -16.70 5.64
CA ILE A 112 -11.86 -15.43 4.90
C ILE A 112 -11.08 -15.63 3.58
N PRO A 113 -11.64 -15.23 2.43
CA PRO A 113 -10.92 -15.26 1.15
C PRO A 113 -9.65 -14.40 1.18
N MET A 114 -8.55 -14.94 0.65
CA MET A 114 -7.27 -14.26 0.51
C MET A 114 -6.86 -14.26 -0.97
N ILE A 115 -6.60 -13.08 -1.53
CA ILE A 115 -6.34 -12.87 -2.96
C ILE A 115 -4.94 -12.28 -3.16
N LEU A 116 -4.14 -12.86 -4.05
CA LEU A 116 -2.86 -12.28 -4.47
C LEU A 116 -3.09 -11.29 -5.62
N GLU A 117 -2.48 -10.10 -5.53
CA GLU A 117 -2.41 -9.11 -6.61
C GLU A 117 -0.94 -8.69 -6.84
N THR A 118 -0.01 -9.59 -6.50
CA THR A 118 1.43 -9.40 -6.63
C THR A 118 1.86 -9.40 -8.11
N PRO A 119 2.97 -8.74 -8.46
CA PRO A 119 3.45 -8.70 -9.85
C PRO A 119 3.79 -10.10 -10.39
N ILE A 120 3.37 -10.39 -11.63
CA ILE A 120 3.64 -11.66 -12.34
C ILE A 120 4.41 -11.49 -13.66
N ASP A 121 4.81 -10.26 -13.98
CA ASP A 121 5.53 -9.96 -15.23
C ASP A 121 7.00 -10.39 -15.12
N ARG A 122 7.47 -11.18 -16.08
CA ARG A 122 8.89 -11.52 -16.23
C ARG A 122 9.40 -11.24 -17.64
N PRO A 123 10.70 -10.99 -17.84
CA PRO A 123 11.25 -10.90 -19.18
C PRO A 123 11.02 -12.22 -19.93
N ALA A 124 10.62 -12.11 -21.21
CA ALA A 124 10.54 -13.25 -22.10
C ALA A 124 11.91 -13.92 -22.19
N LYS A 125 11.92 -15.26 -22.12
CA LYS A 125 13.13 -16.05 -22.34
C LYS A 125 13.67 -15.73 -23.74
N SER A 126 14.99 -15.63 -23.89
CA SER A 126 15.58 -15.54 -25.23
C SER A 126 15.36 -16.86 -25.99
N GLU A 127 15.38 -16.84 -27.32
CA GLU A 127 15.29 -18.07 -28.14
C GLU A 127 16.34 -19.12 -27.73
N ALA A 128 17.51 -18.69 -27.24
CA ALA A 128 18.57 -19.56 -26.73
C ALA A 128 18.23 -20.25 -25.39
N GLU A 129 17.43 -19.62 -24.52
CA GLU A 129 16.97 -20.20 -23.25
C GLU A 129 15.79 -21.16 -23.44
N MET A 130 14.99 -20.97 -24.50
CA MET A 130 13.96 -21.93 -24.89
C MET A 130 14.55 -23.19 -25.55
N ALA A 131 15.68 -23.06 -26.24
CA ALA A 131 16.34 -24.17 -26.93
C ALA A 131 17.12 -25.12 -26.02
N THR A 132 17.47 -24.72 -24.78
CA THR A 132 18.28 -25.54 -23.86
C THR A 132 17.49 -26.51 -22.98
N GLY A 133 16.17 -26.55 -23.11
CA GLY A 133 15.32 -27.69 -22.71
C GLY A 133 15.74 -28.43 -21.44
N LYS A 134 15.97 -27.72 -20.33
CA LYS A 134 15.92 -28.38 -19.02
C LYS A 134 14.44 -28.47 -18.63
N PRO A 135 13.91 -29.67 -18.37
CA PRO A 135 12.52 -29.81 -17.96
C PRO A 135 12.33 -29.05 -16.65
N ASP A 136 11.30 -28.22 -16.62
CA ASP A 136 10.77 -27.71 -15.36
C ASP A 136 10.32 -28.94 -14.56
N ASP A 137 10.80 -29.02 -13.32
CA ASP A 137 10.60 -30.08 -12.35
C ASP A 137 9.20 -30.73 -12.44
N GLU A 138 9.20 -32.07 -12.46
CA GLU A 138 8.02 -32.90 -12.64
C GLU A 138 7.01 -32.68 -11.52
N ASN A 139 5.84 -32.14 -11.82
CA ASN A 139 4.57 -32.70 -11.34
C ASN A 139 3.42 -32.17 -12.20
N GLY A 140 2.70 -33.12 -12.78
CA GLY A 140 1.83 -32.90 -13.93
C GLY A 140 0.63 -32.00 -13.68
N VAL A 141 0.11 -31.44 -14.77
CA VAL A 141 -1.24 -31.70 -15.27
C VAL A 141 -1.52 -30.83 -16.52
N CYS A 142 -2.00 -31.53 -17.55
CA CYS A 142 -2.82 -31.15 -18.70
C CYS A 142 -2.58 -29.82 -19.45
N LYS A 143 -2.13 -30.00 -20.71
CA LYS A 143 -2.20 -29.01 -21.79
C LYS A 143 -3.64 -28.59 -22.06
N GLY A 144 -3.91 -27.29 -22.00
CA GLY A 144 -5.04 -26.64 -22.65
C GLY A 144 -4.53 -25.83 -23.83
N ASP A 145 -4.94 -26.25 -25.03
CA ASP A 145 -4.59 -25.60 -26.29
C ASP A 145 -5.21 -24.20 -26.39
N HIS A 146 -4.38 -23.19 -26.60
CA HIS A 146 -4.82 -21.96 -27.27
C HIS A 146 -3.76 -21.49 -28.26
N SER A 147 -3.97 -21.92 -29.50
CA SER A 147 -3.47 -21.28 -30.71
C SER A 147 -3.87 -19.82 -30.74
N ASN A 148 -2.91 -18.91 -30.94
CA ASN A 148 -3.23 -17.58 -31.42
C ASN A 148 -2.33 -17.24 -32.62
N GLU A 149 -2.98 -17.14 -33.77
CA GLU A 149 -2.43 -16.73 -35.06
C GLU A 149 -1.82 -15.33 -34.99
N THR A 150 -0.62 -15.19 -35.54
CA THR A 150 0.00 -13.88 -35.81
C THR A 150 -0.28 -13.47 -37.25
N ASP A 151 -1.18 -12.52 -37.47
CA ASP A 151 -1.37 -11.88 -38.78
C ASP A 151 -0.31 -10.78 -39.00
N SER A 152 0.53 -11.00 -40.00
CA SER A 152 1.66 -10.15 -40.37
C SER A 152 1.27 -9.25 -41.54
N LYS A 153 1.02 -7.96 -41.29
CA LYS A 153 0.92 -6.94 -42.36
C LYS A 153 2.11 -5.99 -42.38
N LYS A 154 3.03 -6.33 -43.25
CA LYS A 154 4.18 -5.58 -43.78
C LYS A 154 3.69 -4.32 -44.50
N LYS A 155 4.17 -3.13 -44.12
CA LYS A 155 4.18 -1.94 -44.99
C LYS A 155 5.57 -1.29 -44.97
N ASN A 156 6.22 -1.37 -46.12
CA ASN A 156 7.43 -0.64 -46.45
C ASN A 156 7.12 0.87 -46.53
N ASN A 157 8.03 1.71 -46.03
CA ASN A 157 8.31 3.00 -46.65
C ASN A 157 9.72 3.48 -46.31
N SER A 158 10.37 4.00 -47.35
CA SER A 158 11.78 4.35 -47.46
C SER A 158 12.09 5.81 -47.07
N ALA A 159 13.33 6.01 -46.63
CA ALA A 159 14.17 7.22 -46.69
C ALA A 159 13.95 8.38 -45.69
N LYS A 160 14.89 8.53 -44.75
CA LYS A 160 15.94 9.59 -44.73
C LYS A 160 16.86 9.43 -43.50
N LYS A 161 18.17 9.38 -43.73
CA LYS A 161 19.23 9.32 -42.71
C LYS A 161 19.34 10.68 -41.98
N GLY A 162 19.12 10.67 -40.67
CA GLY A 162 19.48 11.73 -39.72
C GLY A 162 20.39 11.16 -38.62
N PRO A 163 21.08 12.01 -37.83
CA PRO A 163 22.25 11.61 -37.04
C PRO A 163 21.88 10.64 -35.91
N THR A 164 22.74 9.64 -35.73
CA THR A 164 22.61 8.51 -34.79
C THR A 164 22.48 8.99 -33.35
N LYS A 165 21.25 9.07 -32.85
CA LYS A 165 20.98 8.97 -31.40
C LYS A 165 21.27 7.52 -30.99
N LYS A 166 22.14 7.32 -30.00
CA LYS A 166 22.35 6.01 -29.36
C LYS A 166 20.96 5.42 -29.04
N ALA A 167 20.67 4.26 -29.63
CA ALA A 167 19.45 3.52 -29.36
C ALA A 167 19.38 3.24 -27.86
N LYS A 168 18.26 3.60 -27.23
CA LYS A 168 17.93 3.10 -25.90
C LYS A 168 17.91 1.56 -26.00
N PRO A 169 18.48 0.82 -25.03
CA PRO A 169 18.40 -0.63 -25.07
C PRO A 169 16.93 -1.03 -25.20
N GLY A 170 16.64 -1.91 -26.16
CA GLY A 170 15.28 -2.38 -26.44
C GLY A 170 14.70 -2.94 -25.14
N LYS A 171 13.54 -2.40 -24.73
CA LYS A 171 12.84 -2.87 -23.54
C LYS A 171 12.51 -4.35 -23.76
N SER A 172 12.99 -5.22 -22.88
CA SER A 172 12.66 -6.65 -22.92
C SER A 172 11.13 -6.79 -22.93
N VAL A 173 10.61 -7.65 -23.81
CA VAL A 173 9.18 -7.99 -23.81
C VAL A 173 8.90 -8.68 -22.47
N MET A 174 7.97 -8.12 -21.70
CA MET A 174 7.51 -8.73 -20.45
C MET A 174 6.33 -9.64 -20.77
N ILE A 175 6.30 -10.82 -20.18
CA ILE A 175 5.22 -11.79 -20.29
C ILE A 175 4.68 -12.10 -18.90
N GLU A 176 3.36 -12.30 -18.81
CA GLU A 176 2.69 -12.72 -17.59
C GLU A 176 3.02 -14.19 -17.29
N ASP A 177 3.42 -14.48 -16.05
CA ASP A 177 3.70 -15.83 -15.56
C ASP A 177 2.91 -16.15 -14.30
N LYS A 178 1.75 -16.79 -14.48
CA LYS A 178 0.86 -17.20 -13.38
C LYS A 178 1.49 -18.23 -12.43
N SER A 179 2.60 -18.88 -12.80
CA SER A 179 3.31 -19.78 -11.89
C SER A 179 3.90 -19.05 -10.68
N ILE A 180 4.08 -17.73 -10.76
CA ILE A 180 4.51 -16.89 -9.64
C ILE A 180 3.49 -16.95 -8.50
N TRP A 181 2.20 -16.73 -8.79
CA TRP A 181 1.16 -16.85 -7.77
C TRP A 181 1.06 -18.26 -7.20
N ALA A 182 1.24 -19.30 -8.02
CA ALA A 182 1.26 -20.68 -7.52
C ALA A 182 2.40 -20.92 -6.51
N LYS A 183 3.58 -20.32 -6.73
CA LYS A 183 4.70 -20.40 -5.79
C LYS A 183 4.43 -19.60 -4.52
N GLU A 184 3.84 -18.41 -4.64
CA GLU A 184 3.50 -17.58 -3.48
C GLU A 184 2.41 -18.21 -2.60
N ILE A 185 1.42 -18.88 -3.20
CA ILE A 185 0.43 -19.67 -2.46
C ILE A 185 1.14 -20.75 -1.63
N LYS A 186 2.08 -21.50 -2.23
CA LYS A 186 2.85 -22.51 -1.50
C LYS A 186 3.69 -21.91 -0.36
N ILE A 187 4.27 -20.73 -0.58
CA ILE A 187 4.97 -20.00 0.48
C ILE A 187 3.99 -19.70 1.62
N LEU A 188 2.86 -19.07 1.34
CA LEU A 188 1.85 -18.72 2.35
C LEU A 188 1.33 -19.94 3.12
N GLU A 189 1.02 -21.03 2.43
CA GLU A 189 0.60 -22.30 3.03
C GLU A 189 1.67 -22.87 3.96
N SER A 190 2.95 -22.80 3.57
CA SER A 190 4.05 -23.29 4.42
C SER A 190 4.21 -22.51 5.73
N LEU A 191 3.76 -21.24 5.79
CA LEU A 191 3.87 -20.43 7.01
C LEU A 191 2.91 -20.90 8.12
N ILE A 192 1.88 -21.66 7.79
CA ILE A 192 0.87 -22.10 8.76
C ILE A 192 1.52 -23.10 9.73
N GLY A 193 1.57 -22.73 11.01
CA GLY A 193 2.18 -23.52 12.08
C GLY A 193 3.70 -23.54 12.07
N MET A 194 4.37 -22.86 11.13
CA MET A 194 5.83 -22.78 11.09
C MET A 194 6.35 -21.90 12.25
N ASP A 195 7.39 -22.35 12.94
CA ASP A 195 8.06 -21.54 13.97
C ASP A 195 8.95 -20.48 13.31
N THR A 196 8.78 -19.20 13.69
CA THR A 196 9.52 -18.07 13.11
C THR A 196 10.99 -18.07 13.48
N GLU A 197 11.38 -18.87 14.47
CA GLU A 197 12.77 -19.00 14.90
C GLU A 197 13.40 -20.32 14.42
N SER A 198 12.68 -21.12 13.63
CA SER A 198 13.23 -22.31 12.99
C SER A 198 14.22 -21.97 11.86
N ASP A 199 15.20 -22.83 11.65
CA ASP A 199 16.17 -22.68 10.55
C ASP A 199 15.49 -22.58 9.18
N GLU A 200 14.38 -23.29 8.98
CA GLU A 200 13.61 -23.26 7.74
C GLU A 200 13.01 -21.87 7.49
N PHE A 201 12.33 -21.30 8.49
CA PHE A 201 11.75 -19.97 8.39
C PHE A 201 12.82 -18.91 8.17
N LEU A 202 13.89 -18.93 8.97
CA LEU A 202 14.97 -17.95 8.89
C LEU A 202 15.69 -17.99 7.53
N ARG A 203 15.88 -19.19 6.96
CA ARG A 203 16.45 -19.34 5.62
C ARG A 203 15.53 -18.77 4.55
N LEU A 204 14.24 -19.10 4.60
CA LEU A 204 13.26 -18.61 3.63
C LEU A 204 13.11 -17.08 3.72
N GLU A 205 13.05 -16.53 4.94
CA GLU A 205 13.02 -15.10 5.20
C GLU A 205 14.25 -14.40 4.62
N ALA A 206 15.45 -14.94 4.87
CA ALA A 206 16.70 -14.38 4.35
C ALA A 206 16.77 -14.43 2.81
N GLU A 207 16.35 -15.54 2.20
CA GLU A 207 16.33 -15.71 0.75
C GLU A 207 15.41 -14.70 0.07
N LEU A 208 14.15 -14.60 0.51
CA LEU A 208 13.17 -13.66 -0.04
C LEU A 208 13.58 -12.20 0.22
N ALA A 209 14.14 -11.93 1.40
CA ALA A 209 14.68 -10.61 1.72
C ALA A 209 15.81 -10.23 0.77
N GLU A 210 16.74 -11.14 0.45
CA GLU A 210 17.82 -10.85 -0.50
C GLU A 210 17.28 -10.65 -1.92
N GLN A 211 16.34 -11.47 -2.38
CA GLN A 211 15.70 -11.31 -3.71
C GLN A 211 15.09 -9.93 -3.92
N GLY A 212 14.47 -9.36 -2.89
CA GLY A 212 13.83 -8.04 -2.97
C GLY A 212 14.74 -6.83 -2.66
N LYS A 213 15.99 -7.07 -2.25
CA LYS A 213 16.87 -6.04 -1.68
C LYS A 213 17.10 -4.86 -2.63
N GLU A 214 17.46 -5.12 -3.89
CA GLU A 214 17.74 -4.08 -4.87
C GLU A 214 16.53 -3.16 -5.09
N GLU A 215 15.33 -3.74 -5.25
CA GLU A 215 14.10 -2.96 -5.41
C GLU A 215 13.78 -2.15 -4.14
N ARG A 216 13.98 -2.73 -2.95
CA ARG A 216 13.78 -2.00 -1.68
C ARG A 216 14.75 -0.82 -1.55
N GLU A 217 16.04 -1.00 -1.82
CA GLU A 217 17.05 0.07 -1.75
C GLU A 217 16.73 1.22 -2.73
N LYS A 218 16.32 0.87 -3.95
CA LYS A 218 15.88 1.83 -4.96
C LYS A 218 14.66 2.62 -4.50
N HIS A 219 13.64 1.94 -3.97
CA HIS A 219 12.43 2.59 -3.49
C HIS A 219 12.63 3.40 -2.20
N GLN A 220 13.50 2.94 -1.30
CA GLN A 220 13.94 3.70 -0.13
C GLN A 220 14.58 5.02 -0.54
N THR A 221 15.53 4.97 -1.48
CA THR A 221 16.21 6.16 -1.98
C THR A 221 15.23 7.17 -2.59
N MET A 222 14.22 6.71 -3.33
CA MET A 222 13.18 7.58 -3.90
C MET A 222 12.28 8.18 -2.81
N PHE A 223 11.96 7.40 -1.79
CA PHE A 223 11.17 7.83 -0.65
C PHE A 223 11.90 8.91 0.16
N ASP A 224 13.18 8.69 0.48
CA ASP A 224 13.98 9.63 1.28
C ASP A 224 14.14 10.98 0.58
N LYS A 225 14.43 10.97 -0.73
CA LYS A 225 14.49 12.19 -1.55
C LYS A 225 13.18 12.97 -1.55
N LYS A 226 12.05 12.26 -1.54
CA LYS A 226 10.72 12.87 -1.48
C LYS A 226 10.47 13.49 -0.09
N GLN A 227 10.79 12.78 0.98
CA GLN A 227 10.66 13.28 2.35
C GLN A 227 11.50 14.54 2.58
N GLU A 228 12.73 14.56 2.09
CA GLU A 228 13.62 15.72 2.19
C GLU A 228 13.08 16.93 1.41
N LYS A 229 12.49 16.70 0.23
CA LYS A 229 11.86 17.77 -0.55
C LYS A 229 10.62 18.32 0.17
N GLU A 230 9.81 17.45 0.77
CA GLU A 230 8.60 17.82 1.50
C GLU A 230 8.93 18.53 2.83
N SER A 231 9.99 18.15 3.54
CA SER A 231 10.46 18.89 4.72
C SER A 231 10.94 20.29 4.35
N LYS A 232 11.81 20.42 3.34
CA LYS A 232 12.30 21.72 2.85
C LYS A 232 11.15 22.65 2.43
N GLN A 233 10.13 22.12 1.74
CA GLN A 233 8.96 22.91 1.37
C GLN A 233 8.11 23.34 2.57
N ARG A 234 7.97 22.49 3.59
CA ARG A 234 7.30 22.85 4.85
C ARG A 234 8.07 23.95 5.58
N ASP A 235 9.39 23.79 5.72
CA ASP A 235 10.25 24.78 6.38
C ASP A 235 10.16 26.15 5.69
N LEU A 236 10.24 26.17 4.35
CA LEU A 236 10.02 27.38 3.55
C LEU A 236 8.66 28.01 3.84
N ARG A 237 7.58 27.21 3.83
CA ARG A 237 6.22 27.69 4.08
C ARG A 237 6.08 28.28 5.49
N ASP A 238 6.66 27.64 6.49
CA ASP A 238 6.62 28.08 7.89
C ASP A 238 7.43 29.37 8.11
N MET A 239 8.59 29.51 7.45
CA MET A 239 9.37 30.75 7.43
C MET A 239 8.59 31.94 6.84
N PHE A 240 7.87 31.73 5.73
CA PHE A 240 7.05 32.80 5.14
C PHE A 240 5.74 33.06 5.92
N SER A 241 5.18 32.06 6.61
CA SER A 241 3.99 32.22 7.44
C SER A 241 4.28 32.96 8.76
N THR A 242 5.49 32.87 9.29
CA THR A 242 5.92 33.56 10.52
C THR A 242 6.27 35.03 10.25
N ASN A 243 6.95 35.33 9.13
CA ASN A 243 7.26 36.72 8.74
C ASN A 243 6.03 37.55 8.31
N GLY A 244 4.92 36.91 7.92
CA GLY A 244 3.67 37.60 7.56
C GLY A 244 2.86 38.15 8.75
N LYS A 245 3.13 37.71 9.99
CA LYS A 245 2.37 38.12 11.19
C LYS A 245 2.87 39.39 11.87
N VAL A 246 3.96 40.02 11.42
CA VAL A 246 4.55 41.21 12.07
C VAL A 246 4.03 42.54 11.51
N LYS A 247 3.25 42.57 10.42
CA LYS A 247 2.65 43.80 9.86
C LYS A 247 1.13 43.82 10.02
N GLY A 248 0.63 43.99 11.24
CA GLY A 248 -0.83 44.06 11.45
C GLY A 248 -1.31 44.29 12.87
N LYS A 249 -0.76 45.29 13.59
CA LYS A 249 -1.32 45.99 14.77
C LYS A 249 -0.27 47.07 15.09
N SER A 250 -0.49 48.37 14.95
CA SER A 250 -1.58 49.18 15.51
C SER A 250 -1.61 50.59 14.89
N LYS A 251 -2.75 51.01 14.33
CA LYS A 251 -3.14 52.42 14.18
C LYS A 251 -4.66 52.53 14.17
N ALA A 252 -5.22 53.20 15.19
CA ALA A 252 -6.49 53.97 15.22
C ALA A 252 -6.84 54.19 16.71
N SER A 253 -6.50 55.32 17.32
CA SER A 253 -7.17 56.64 17.26
C SER A 253 -8.38 56.75 18.19
N THR A 254 -8.18 57.57 19.23
CA THR A 254 -9.16 58.28 20.07
C THR A 254 -10.29 58.94 19.29
N THR A 255 -11.55 58.80 19.75
CA THR A 255 -12.48 59.92 20.09
C THR A 255 -13.82 59.47 20.69
N SER A 256 -14.20 60.15 21.78
CA SER A 256 -15.53 60.61 22.25
C SER A 256 -16.73 59.67 22.50
N ALA A 257 -17.06 59.59 23.81
CA ALA A 257 -18.33 59.97 24.47
C ALA A 257 -19.68 59.35 24.03
N GLY A 258 -20.31 58.62 24.97
CA GLY A 258 -21.71 58.20 24.87
C GLY A 258 -22.26 57.53 26.15
N LYS A 259 -22.67 58.35 27.13
CA LYS A 259 -23.63 58.13 28.23
C LYS A 259 -23.89 56.69 28.77
N ARG A 260 -23.41 56.46 30.00
CA ARG A 260 -23.95 55.48 30.97
C ARG A 260 -25.32 55.92 31.49
N LYS A 261 -26.30 55.00 31.47
CA LYS A 261 -27.51 55.07 32.31
C LYS A 261 -27.52 53.85 33.23
N LYS A 262 -27.75 54.10 34.52
CA LYS A 262 -27.64 53.20 35.67
C LYS A 262 -29.05 52.80 36.12
N SER A 263 -29.31 51.52 36.34
CA SER A 263 -30.37 50.98 37.22
C SER A 263 -30.02 49.52 37.53
N LYS A 264 -29.58 49.24 38.77
CA LYS A 264 -30.32 48.52 39.84
C LYS A 264 -30.47 47.03 39.51
N GLU A 265 -29.62 46.16 40.07
CA GLU A 265 -29.84 45.46 41.36
C GLU A 265 -31.25 44.90 41.47
N ASP A 266 -31.39 43.58 41.28
CA ASP A 266 -32.01 42.75 42.31
C ASP A 266 -31.47 41.31 42.27
N ASN A 267 -31.24 40.84 43.48
CA ASN A 267 -30.67 39.57 43.88
C ASN A 267 -31.85 38.64 44.20
N THR A 268 -31.94 37.45 43.62
CA THR A 268 -32.66 36.34 44.24
C THR A 268 -31.98 35.02 43.91
N ASP A 269 -31.43 34.48 44.98
CA ASP A 269 -31.06 33.10 45.24
C ASP A 269 -32.33 32.24 45.31
N TYR A 270 -32.39 31.11 44.59
CA TYR A 270 -32.96 29.86 45.10
C TYR A 270 -32.66 28.67 44.17
N SER A 271 -32.39 27.55 44.83
CA SER A 271 -32.03 26.22 44.35
C SER A 271 -33.23 25.47 43.77
N ASP A 272 -33.03 24.73 42.66
CA ASP A 272 -33.11 23.26 42.55
C ASP A 272 -32.52 22.82 41.20
#